data_AF-A0A920UZJ0-F1
#
_entry.id   AF-A0A920UZJ0-F1
#
_cell.length_a   1.000
_cell.length_b   1.000
_cell.length_c   1.000
_cell.angle_alpha   90.00
_cell.angle_beta   90.00
_cell.angle_gamma   90.00
#
_symmetry.space_group_name_H-M   'P 1'
#
loop_
_entity.id
_entity.type
_entity.pdbx_description
1 polymer ?
#
loop_
_entity_poly.entity_id
_entity_poly.type
_entity_poly.pdbx_seq_one_letter_code
_entity_poly.pdbx_strand_id
1 'polypeptide(L)' 'MKRMLFNATHSEELRVAIVDGQRLLDLELSPRYAMNVKETFTLVS' A
#
# COMPACT_ATOMS: atom_id res chain seq x y z
N MET A 1 21.50 3.09 -10.69
CA MET A 1 21.39 1.88 -9.85
C MET A 1 19.91 1.70 -9.49
N LYS A 2 19.34 0.52 -9.78
CA LYS A 2 17.92 0.23 -9.50
C LYS A 2 17.69 -0.11 -8.03
N ARG A 3 16.69 0.49 -7.40
CA ARG A 3 16.32 0.26 -6.00
C ARG A 3 14.81 0.23 -5.83
N MET A 4 14.37 -0.53 -4.85
CA MET A 4 12.99 -0.53 -4.37
C MET A 4 12.92 0.28 -3.08
N LEU A 5 11.95 1.20 -2.99
CA LEU A 5 11.71 2.05 -1.82
C LEU A 5 10.35 1.73 -1.22
N PHE A 6 10.30 1.64 0.10
CA PHE A 6 9.07 1.44 0.86
C PHE A 6 8.79 2.66 1.74
N ASN A 7 7.56 3.16 1.72
CA ASN A 7 7.07 4.14 2.68
C ASN A 7 5.86 3.56 3.40
N ALA A 8 6.01 3.34 4.70
CA ALA A 8 5.03 2.72 5.60
C ALA A 8 4.74 3.61 6.81
N THR A 9 4.90 4.94 6.68
CA THR A 9 4.59 5.90 7.75
C THR A 9 3.10 5.96 8.07
N HIS A 10 2.26 5.64 7.07
CA HIS A 10 0.80 5.63 7.18
C HIS A 10 0.30 4.20 7.42
N SER A 11 -0.60 4.01 8.38
CA SER A 11 -1.12 2.68 8.72
C SER A 11 -2.18 2.21 7.71
N GLU A 12 -2.82 3.16 7.05
CA GLU A 12 -3.89 3.01 6.07
C GLU A 12 -3.38 2.77 4.65
N GLU A 13 -2.08 2.95 4.39
CA GLU A 13 -1.53 2.91 3.04
C GLU A 13 -0.06 2.47 3.05
N LEU A 14 0.28 1.49 2.23
CA LEU A 14 1.67 1.14 1.92
C LEU A 14 2.03 1.67 0.54
N ARG A 15 3.14 2.40 0.44
CA ARG A 15 3.66 2.90 -0.84
C ARG A 15 4.94 2.19 -1.20
N VAL A 16 5.01 1.69 -2.42
CA VAL A 16 6.18 0.98 -2.95
C VAL A 16 6.58 1.65 -4.26
N ALA A 17 7.86 2.00 -4.40
CA ALA A 17 8.38 2.63 -5.61
C ALA A 17 9.63 1.90 -6.13
N ILE A 18 9.71 1.72 -7.44
CA ILE A 18 10.93 1.30 -8.13
C ILE A 18 11.59 2.54 -8.72
N VAL A 19 12.86 2.75 -8.37
CA VAL A 19 13.64 3.91 -8.82
C VAL A 19 14.95 3.47 -9.45
N ASP A 20 15.43 4.23 -10.43
CA ASP A 20 16.80 4.17 -10.92
C ASP A 20 17.47 5.54 -10.73
N GLY A 21 18.33 5.65 -9.72
CA GLY A 21 18.86 6.93 -9.27
C GLY A 21 17.73 7.86 -8.80
N GLN A 22 17.53 8.99 -9.51
CA GLN A 22 16.50 9.98 -9.22
C GLN A 22 15.23 9.80 -10.08
N ARG A 23 15.21 8.82 -10.99
CA ARG A 23 14.08 8.57 -11.89
C ARG A 23 13.13 7.53 -11.31
N LEU A 24 11.85 7.87 -11.24
CA LEU A 24 10.78 6.93 -10.92
C LEU A 24 10.50 6.03 -12.12
N LEU A 25 10.54 4.72 -11.91
CA LEU A 25 10.21 3.72 -12.92
C LEU A 25 8.80 3.18 -12.72
N ASP A 26 8.42 2.94 -11.47
CA ASP A 26 7.10 2.41 -11.11
C ASP A 26 6.69 2.86 -9.70
N LEU A 27 5.39 2.99 -9.47
CA LEU A 27 4.79 3.40 -8.21
C LEU A 27 3.48 2.63 -7.97
N GLU A 28 3.46 1.88 -6.89
CA GLU A 28 2.27 1.17 -6.41
C GLU A 28 1.81 1.72 -5.07
N LEU A 29 0.51 1.96 -4.95
CA LEU A 29 -0.15 2.44 -3.74
C LEU A 29 -1.17 1.38 -3.31
N SER A 30 -0.95 0.78 -2.14
CA SER A 30 -1.82 -0.26 -1.59
C SER A 30 -2.55 0.28 -0.37
N PRO A 31 -3.84 0.64 -0.47
CA PRO A 31 -4.62 1.00 0.69
C PRO A 31 -4.82 -0.23 1.57
N ARG A 32 -4.38 -0.16 2.82
CA ARG A 32 -4.79 -1.08 3.87
C ARG A 32 -6.16 -0.66 4.34
N TYR A 33 -7.19 -1.02 3.58
CA TYR A 33 -8.52 -1.09 4.18
C TYR A 33 -8.44 -2.18 5.25
N ALA A 34 -8.43 -1.76 6.52
CA ALA A 34 -8.64 -2.68 7.63
C ALA A 34 -10.08 -3.20 7.52
N MET A 35 -10.33 -4.17 6.64
CA MET A 35 -11.56 -4.94 6.68
C MET A 35 -11.54 -5.71 7.99
N ASN A 36 -12.17 -5.15 9.01
CA ASN A 36 -12.59 -5.93 10.17
C ASN A 36 -13.57 -6.98 9.66
N VAL A 37 -13.08 -8.21 9.49
CA VAL A 37 -13.86 -9.41 9.12
C VAL A 37 -15.08 -9.68 10.04
N LYS A 38 -15.26 -8.89 11.11
CA LYS A 38 -16.45 -8.91 11.97
C LYS A 38 -17.63 -8.11 11.42
N GLU A 39 -17.43 -7.05 10.63
CA GLU A 39 -18.53 -6.17 10.19
C GLU A 39 -19.26 -6.70 8.96
N THR A 40 -18.60 -7.53 8.13
CA THR A 40 -19.19 -8.08 6.91
C THR A 40 -20.29 -9.13 7.19
N PHE A 41 -20.28 -9.78 8.35
CA PHE A 41 -21.29 -10.79 8.72
C PHE A 41 -22.62 -10.19 9.22
N THR A 42 -22.66 -8.90 9.56
CA THR A 42 -23.89 -8.28 10.11
C THR A 42 -24.81 -7.73 9.01
N LEU A 43 -24.30 -7.52 7.78
CA LEU A 43 -25.07 -6.94 6.67
C LEU A 43 -25.75 -7.97 5.76
N VAL A 44 -25.66 -9.27 6.07
CA VAL A 44 -26.31 -10.36 5.30
C VAL A 44 -27.34 -11.11 6.15
N SER A 45 -27.88 -10.47 7.18
CA SER A 45 -28.94 -10.99 8.06
C SER A 45 -30.23 -10.20 7.92
#